data_AF-A0AAN1QQ11-F1
#
_entry.id   AF-A0AAN1QQ11-F1
#
_cell.length_a   1.000
_cell.length_b   1.000
_cell.length_c   1.000
_cell.angle_alpha   90.00
_cell.angle_beta   90.00
_cell.angle_gamma   90.00
#
_symmetry.space_group_name_H-M   'P 1'
#
loop_
_entity.id
_entity.type
_entity.pdbx_description
1 polymer ?
#
loop_
_entity_poly.entity_id
_entity_poly.type
_entity_poly.pdbx_seq_one_letter_code
_entity_poly.pdbx_strand_id
1 'polypeptide(L)'
;MTSAQATNSSARFRPASDFPRSIAGMEQVKAEAIYAELRDCLVFSNRSRGQLNRRNQEYKNKAMQLQSDVQRLRSLIQKLEVDKIQLEASKQQVITELQAEFATVSQHLDELSSAFDEIQDFEEMLKTPLGLMANPSRFIQFLRKIASIVRFWRQPDPAQPTLADTEQDRRDRPQMYEGPAENGRALLDR
;
A
#
# COMPACT_ATOMS: atom_id res chain seq x y z
N MET A 1 37.63 -53.25 36.97
CA MET A 1 37.45 -51.81 37.25
C MET A 1 38.35 -51.03 36.31
N THR A 2 37.84 -50.69 35.14
CA THR A 2 38.55 -49.97 34.08
C THR A 2 38.23 -48.48 34.22
N SER A 3 39.22 -47.70 34.64
CA SER A 3 39.16 -46.25 34.67
C SER A 3 39.00 -45.73 33.23
N ALA A 4 37.83 -45.16 32.95
CA ALA A 4 37.59 -44.42 31.73
C ALA A 4 38.54 -43.21 31.68
N GLN A 5 39.50 -43.25 30.77
CA GLN A 5 40.25 -42.08 30.37
C GLN A 5 39.25 -41.06 29.82
N ALA A 6 39.00 -40.02 30.61
CA ALA A 6 38.33 -38.82 30.15
C ALA A 6 39.18 -38.22 29.03
N THR A 7 38.79 -38.48 27.79
CA THR A 7 39.25 -37.73 26.62
C THR A 7 38.76 -36.29 26.78
N ASN A 8 39.56 -35.46 27.44
CA ASN A 8 39.38 -34.03 27.57
C ASN A 8 39.47 -33.39 26.18
N SER A 9 38.39 -33.42 25.41
CA SER A 9 38.22 -32.63 24.18
C SER A 9 38.04 -31.13 24.47
N SER A 10 38.15 -30.71 25.75
CA SER A 10 38.18 -29.32 26.22
C SER A 10 39.56 -28.65 26.13
N ALA A 11 40.62 -29.38 25.79
CA ALA A 11 42.01 -28.92 25.92
C ALA A 11 42.55 -28.06 24.74
N ARG A 12 41.72 -27.26 24.05
CA ARG A 12 42.24 -26.31 23.02
C ARG A 12 42.64 -24.94 23.58
N PHE A 13 42.08 -24.56 24.72
CA PHE A 13 42.46 -23.34 25.41
C PHE A 13 43.08 -23.73 26.75
N ARG A 14 44.39 -23.55 26.87
CA ARG A 14 45.07 -23.56 28.16
C ARG A 14 45.26 -22.12 28.64
N PRO A 15 44.95 -21.84 29.91
CA PRO A 15 45.26 -20.54 30.49
C PRO A 15 46.78 -20.30 30.45
N ALA A 16 47.19 -19.04 30.29
CA ALA A 16 48.60 -18.67 30.20
C ALA A 16 49.41 -19.08 31.44
N SER A 17 48.74 -19.33 32.57
CA SER A 17 49.32 -19.85 33.82
C SER A 17 49.82 -21.30 33.71
N ASP A 18 49.31 -22.08 32.77
CA ASP A 18 49.68 -23.49 32.61
C ASP A 18 50.99 -23.68 31.83
N PHE A 19 51.48 -22.62 31.19
CA PHE A 19 52.77 -22.63 30.51
C PHE A 19 53.89 -22.26 31.49
N PRO A 20 55.03 -22.97 31.46
CA PRO A 20 56.14 -22.68 32.34
C PRO A 20 56.72 -21.30 32.04
N ARG A 21 57.04 -20.54 33.10
CA ARG A 21 57.63 -19.20 33.00
C ARG A 21 59.07 -19.22 32.46
N SER A 22 59.75 -20.35 32.56
CA SER A 22 61.11 -20.56 32.05
C SER A 22 61.25 -21.99 31.55
N ILE A 23 61.96 -22.14 30.44
CA ILE A 23 62.39 -23.43 29.86
C ILE A 23 63.86 -23.74 30.19
N ALA A 24 64.55 -22.87 30.93
CA ALA A 24 65.94 -23.07 31.28
C ALA A 24 66.10 -24.35 32.11
N GLY A 25 66.93 -25.28 31.64
CA GLY A 25 67.16 -26.57 32.28
C GLY A 25 66.17 -27.67 31.90
N MET A 26 65.22 -27.42 30.98
CA MET A 26 64.41 -28.51 30.40
C MET A 26 65.17 -29.25 29.30
N GLU A 27 64.86 -30.53 29.19
CA GLU A 27 65.25 -31.37 28.06
C GLU A 27 64.72 -30.77 26.75
N GLN A 28 65.58 -30.67 25.74
CA GLN A 28 65.29 -29.94 24.50
C GLN A 28 63.99 -30.43 23.82
N VAL A 29 63.75 -31.73 23.80
CA VAL A 29 62.53 -32.35 23.23
C VAL A 29 61.27 -31.84 23.93
N LYS A 30 61.31 -31.64 25.26
CA LYS A 30 60.16 -31.13 26.02
C LYS A 30 59.96 -29.64 25.79
N ALA A 31 61.04 -28.87 25.69
CA ALA A 31 60.96 -27.45 25.38
C ALA A 31 60.35 -27.20 23.98
N GLU A 32 60.77 -27.96 22.98
CA GLU A 32 60.23 -27.89 21.60
C GLU A 32 58.74 -28.26 21.56
N ALA A 33 58.32 -29.29 22.31
CA ALA A 33 56.91 -29.67 22.42
C ALA A 33 56.03 -28.55 23.01
N ILE A 34 56.50 -27.89 24.08
CA ILE A 34 55.78 -26.77 24.71
C ILE A 34 55.70 -25.57 23.77
N TYR A 35 56.77 -25.28 23.02
CA TYR A 35 56.74 -24.21 22.01
C TYR A 35 55.76 -24.48 20.88
N ALA A 36 55.69 -25.73 20.39
CA ALA A 36 54.73 -26.10 19.36
C ALA A 36 53.29 -25.93 19.86
N GLU A 37 53.00 -26.38 21.08
CA GLU A 37 51.68 -26.23 21.71
C GLU A 37 51.30 -24.74 21.89
N LEU A 38 52.23 -23.92 22.38
CA LEU A 38 52.00 -22.48 22.58
C LEU A 38 51.74 -21.76 21.25
N ARG A 39 52.46 -22.15 20.20
CA ARG A 39 52.23 -21.64 18.84
C ARG A 39 50.84 -22.02 18.34
N ASP A 40 50.41 -23.26 18.53
CA ASP A 40 49.09 -23.72 18.10
C ASP A 40 47.96 -23.01 18.85
N CYS A 41 48.09 -22.84 20.17
CA CYS A 41 47.15 -22.06 20.97
C CYS A 41 47.05 -20.61 20.48
N LEU A 42 48.18 -19.98 20.14
CA LEU A 42 48.21 -18.61 19.64
C LEU A 42 47.57 -18.47 18.25
N VAL A 43 47.85 -19.41 17.34
CA VAL A 43 47.23 -19.46 16.01
C VAL A 43 45.72 -19.64 16.13
N PHE A 44 45.28 -20.57 16.98
CA PHE A 44 43.87 -20.85 17.20
C PHE A 44 43.15 -19.65 17.84
N SER A 45 43.74 -19.03 18.86
CA SER A 45 43.18 -17.85 19.52
C SER A 45 43.04 -16.68 18.53
N ASN A 46 44.06 -16.41 17.72
CA ASN A 46 43.98 -15.37 16.69
C ASN A 46 42.90 -15.67 15.64
N ARG A 47 42.76 -16.92 15.21
CA ARG A 47 41.71 -17.33 14.28
C ARG A 47 40.31 -17.16 14.89
N SER A 48 40.13 -17.57 16.15
CA SER A 48 38.88 -17.40 16.90
C SER A 48 38.52 -15.92 17.03
N ARG A 49 39.48 -15.07 17.42
CA ARG A 49 39.30 -13.62 17.49
C ARG A 49 38.90 -13.02 16.13
N GLY A 50 39.54 -13.46 15.05
CA GLY A 50 39.18 -13.06 13.69
C GLY A 50 37.76 -13.44 13.32
N GLN A 51 37.31 -14.65 13.66
CA GLN A 51 35.94 -15.10 13.43
C GLN A 51 34.92 -14.30 14.25
N LEU A 52 35.22 -14.02 15.53
CA LEU A 52 34.37 -13.20 16.38
C LEU A 52 34.21 -11.78 15.81
N ASN A 53 35.30 -11.16 15.36
CA ASN A 53 35.25 -9.84 14.75
C ASN A 53 34.39 -9.83 13.48
N ARG A 54 34.53 -10.86 12.62
CA ARG A 54 33.70 -11.00 11.41
C ARG A 54 32.22 -11.14 11.76
N ARG A 55 31.87 -12.05 12.67
CA ARG A 55 30.47 -12.22 13.12
C ARG A 55 29.92 -10.94 13.74
N ASN A 56 30.69 -10.25 14.57
CA ASN A 56 30.28 -8.99 15.17
C ASN A 56 29.98 -7.94 14.09
N GLN A 57 30.83 -7.84 13.07
CA GLN A 57 30.62 -6.93 11.94
C GLN A 57 29.37 -7.32 11.12
N GLU A 58 29.16 -8.61 10.87
CA GLU A 58 27.95 -9.10 10.20
C GLU A 58 26.68 -8.74 10.98
N TYR A 59 26.68 -8.91 12.31
CA TYR A 59 25.55 -8.53 13.15
C TYR A 59 25.30 -7.02 13.15
N LYS A 60 26.36 -6.20 13.21
CA LYS A 60 26.24 -4.74 13.08
C LYS A 60 25.61 -4.35 11.75
N ASN A 61 26.07 -4.94 10.65
CA ASN A 61 25.52 -4.67 9.33
C ASN A 61 24.04 -5.06 9.24
N LYS A 62 23.67 -6.25 9.74
CA LYS A 62 22.26 -6.68 9.79
C LYS A 62 21.39 -5.77 10.66
N ALA A 63 21.91 -5.34 11.81
CA ALA A 63 21.19 -4.42 12.68
C ALA A 63 20.93 -3.06 12.00
N MET A 64 21.91 -2.53 11.27
CA MET A 64 21.74 -1.30 10.48
C MET A 64 20.72 -1.47 9.35
N GLN A 65 20.75 -2.60 8.64
CA GLN A 65 19.76 -2.92 7.61
C GLN A 65 18.35 -2.97 8.20
N LEU A 66 18.17 -3.70 9.30
CA LEU A 66 16.88 -3.81 9.99
C LEU A 66 16.38 -2.44 10.46
N GLN A 67 17.27 -1.59 10.98
CA GLN A 67 16.92 -0.23 11.39
C GLN A 67 16.43 0.61 10.21
N SER A 68 17.11 0.53 9.06
CA SER A 68 16.69 1.20 7.82
C SER A 68 15.33 0.69 7.34
N ASP A 69 15.11 -0.63 7.36
CA ASP A 69 13.84 -1.22 6.95
C ASP A 69 12.68 -0.81 7.86
N VAL A 70 12.90 -0.76 9.17
CA VAL A 70 11.91 -0.27 10.14
C VAL A 70 11.57 1.20 9.88
N GLN A 71 12.57 2.05 9.57
CA GLN A 71 12.33 3.44 9.22
C GLN A 71 11.51 3.58 7.94
N ARG A 72 11.84 2.78 6.91
CA ARG A 72 11.08 2.73 5.65
C ARG A 72 9.65 2.25 5.86
N LEU A 73 9.42 1.22 6.67
CA LEU A 73 8.08 0.74 6.96
C LEU A 73 7.26 1.79 7.71
N ARG A 74 7.88 2.50 8.67
CA ARG A 74 7.21 3.62 9.36
C ARG A 74 6.79 4.73 8.41
N SER A 75 7.64 5.12 7.46
CA SER A 75 7.26 6.16 6.50
C SER A 75 6.15 5.70 5.55
N LEU A 76 6.12 4.42 5.16
CA LEU A 76 5.03 3.85 4.37
C LEU A 76 3.71 3.80 5.16
N ILE A 77 3.75 3.43 6.44
CA ILE A 77 2.58 3.44 7.32
C ILE A 77 2.01 4.86 7.43
N GLN A 78 2.86 5.86 7.69
CA GLN A 78 2.44 7.27 7.76
C GLN A 78 1.80 7.73 6.44
N LYS A 79 2.37 7.34 5.29
CA LYS A 79 1.80 7.66 3.99
C LYS A 79 0.41 7.03 3.82
N LEU A 80 0.26 5.74 4.16
CA LEU A 80 -1.02 5.04 4.09
C LEU A 80 -2.08 5.65 5.01
N GLU A 81 -1.70 6.13 6.20
CA GLU A 81 -2.61 6.84 7.11
C GLU A 81 -3.12 8.14 6.48
N VAL A 82 -2.23 8.93 5.87
CA VAL A 82 -2.61 10.16 5.16
C VAL A 82 -3.52 9.85 3.96
N ASP A 83 -3.14 8.87 3.13
CA ASP A 83 -3.92 8.47 1.96
C ASP A 83 -5.33 7.99 2.37
N LYS A 84 -5.44 7.25 3.49
CA LYS A 84 -6.73 6.81 4.04
C LYS A 84 -7.60 7.99 4.45
N ILE A 85 -7.06 8.94 5.21
CA ILE A 85 -7.81 10.14 5.65
C ILE A 85 -8.28 10.94 4.43
N GLN A 86 -7.41 11.11 3.42
CA GLN A 86 -7.75 11.83 2.20
C GLN A 86 -8.86 11.10 1.41
N LEU A 87 -8.80 9.77 1.33
CA LEU A 87 -9.82 8.98 0.66
C LEU A 87 -11.17 9.04 1.39
N GLU A 88 -11.18 8.99 2.72
CA GLU A 88 -12.40 9.15 3.53
C GLU A 88 -13.02 10.54 3.34
N ALA A 89 -12.20 11.59 3.34
CA ALA A 89 -12.66 12.95 3.06
C ALA A 89 -13.24 13.09 1.64
N SER A 90 -12.56 12.53 0.63
CA SER A 90 -13.05 12.52 -0.76
C SER A 90 -14.37 11.77 -0.91
N LYS A 91 -14.51 10.60 -0.27
CA LYS A 91 -15.78 9.85 -0.26
C LYS A 91 -16.91 10.65 0.37
N GLN A 92 -16.65 11.29 1.50
CA GLN A 92 -17.67 12.09 2.17
C GLN A 92 -18.10 13.27 1.29
N GLN A 93 -17.15 13.93 0.62
CA GLN A 93 -17.43 15.01 -0.33
C GLN A 93 -18.32 14.52 -1.48
N VAL A 94 -17.98 13.41 -2.13
CA VAL A 94 -18.77 12.85 -3.23
C VAL A 94 -20.19 12.48 -2.76
N ILE A 95 -20.32 11.89 -1.56
CA ILE A 95 -21.64 11.58 -0.99
C ILE A 95 -22.45 12.86 -0.77
N THR A 96 -21.84 13.93 -0.25
CA THR A 96 -22.55 15.20 -0.03
C THR A 96 -22.95 15.88 -1.34
N GLU A 97 -22.10 15.81 -2.36
CA GLU A 97 -22.40 16.33 -3.71
C GLU A 97 -23.58 15.55 -4.32
N LEU A 98 -23.54 14.22 -4.29
CA LEU A 98 -24.64 13.37 -4.76
C LEU A 98 -25.95 13.61 -4.01
N GLN A 99 -25.89 13.83 -2.69
CA GLN A 99 -27.08 14.16 -1.90
C GLN A 99 -27.68 15.50 -2.30
N ALA A 100 -26.83 16.50 -2.57
CA ALA A 100 -27.28 17.81 -3.05
C ALA A 100 -27.90 17.72 -4.44
N GLU A 101 -27.30 16.96 -5.35
CA GLU A 101 -27.86 16.68 -6.68
C GLU A 101 -29.21 15.95 -6.57
N PHE A 102 -29.30 14.92 -5.72
CA PHE A 102 -30.54 14.18 -5.52
C PHE A 102 -31.66 15.08 -4.95
N ALA A 103 -31.33 15.98 -4.02
CA ALA A 103 -32.28 16.95 -3.50
C ALA A 103 -32.76 17.92 -4.59
N THR A 104 -31.84 18.38 -5.45
CA THR A 104 -32.15 19.26 -6.59
C THR A 104 -33.04 18.56 -7.61
N VAL A 105 -32.73 17.30 -7.95
CA VAL A 105 -33.55 16.48 -8.86
C VAL A 105 -34.93 16.23 -8.26
N SER A 106 -35.01 15.90 -6.97
CA SER A 106 -36.29 15.70 -6.27
C SER A 106 -37.15 16.97 -6.31
N GLN A 107 -36.56 18.14 -6.06
CA GLN A 107 -37.26 19.42 -6.18
C GLN A 107 -37.80 19.65 -7.60
N HIS A 108 -36.99 19.37 -8.63
CA HIS A 108 -37.46 19.51 -10.02
C HIS A 108 -38.57 18.51 -10.38
N LEU A 109 -38.58 17.31 -9.78
CA LEU A 109 -39.68 16.35 -9.94
C LEU A 109 -40.95 16.82 -9.23
N ASP A 110 -40.83 17.41 -8.04
CA ASP A 110 -41.97 18.00 -7.33
C ASP A 110 -42.55 19.20 -8.10
N GLU A 111 -41.68 20.06 -8.66
CA GLU A 111 -42.08 21.16 -9.55
C GLU A 111 -42.80 20.65 -10.80
N LEU A 112 -42.31 19.55 -11.38
CA LEU A 112 -42.95 18.91 -12.54
C LEU A 112 -44.31 18.32 -12.16
N SER A 113 -44.40 17.61 -11.03
CA SER A 113 -45.65 17.05 -10.51
C SER A 113 -46.69 18.14 -10.26
N SER A 114 -46.31 19.21 -9.57
CA SER A 114 -47.18 20.37 -9.33
C SER A 114 -47.62 21.04 -10.63
N ALA A 115 -46.74 21.14 -11.62
CA ALA A 115 -47.08 21.69 -12.93
C ALA A 115 -48.06 20.78 -13.70
N PHE A 116 -47.99 19.46 -13.49
CA PHE A 116 -48.96 18.50 -14.03
C PHE A 116 -50.32 18.62 -13.34
N ASP A 117 -50.36 18.75 -12.01
CA ASP A 117 -51.61 18.94 -11.25
C ASP A 117 -52.33 20.23 -11.69
N GLU A 118 -51.60 21.31 -11.99
CA GLU A 118 -52.14 22.58 -12.53
C GLU A 118 -52.86 22.40 -13.89
N ILE A 119 -52.62 21.29 -14.59
CA ILE A 119 -53.18 20.97 -15.92
C ILE A 119 -54.09 19.74 -15.89
N GLN A 120 -54.27 19.08 -14.75
CA GLN A 120 -55.17 17.94 -14.64
C GLN A 120 -56.61 18.32 -15.02
N ASP A 121 -57.05 19.53 -14.69
CA ASP A 121 -58.36 20.09 -15.09
C ASP A 121 -58.37 20.63 -16.54
N PHE A 122 -57.20 20.75 -17.18
CA PHE A 122 -57.07 21.25 -18.55
C PHE A 122 -57.46 20.21 -19.61
N GLU A 123 -57.36 18.91 -19.30
CA GLU A 123 -57.82 17.85 -20.21
C GLU A 123 -59.34 17.92 -20.44
N GLU A 124 -60.11 18.34 -19.43
CA GLU A 124 -61.53 18.67 -19.55
C GLU A 124 -61.76 19.99 -20.33
N MET A 125 -60.91 21.01 -20.13
CA MET A 125 -60.97 22.24 -20.93
C MET A 125 -60.62 22.02 -22.41
N LEU A 126 -59.71 21.11 -22.74
CA LEU A 126 -59.29 20.77 -24.11
C LEU A 126 -60.39 20.08 -24.92
N LYS A 127 -61.31 19.35 -24.25
CA LYS A 127 -62.50 18.75 -24.89
C LYS A 127 -63.52 19.80 -25.34
N THR A 128 -63.42 21.03 -24.82
CA THR A 128 -64.33 22.12 -25.15
C THR A 128 -63.61 23.14 -26.04
N PRO A 129 -64.09 23.46 -27.26
CA PRO A 129 -63.39 24.38 -28.16
C PRO A 129 -63.21 25.81 -27.59
N LEU A 130 -63.92 26.16 -26.51
CA LEU A 130 -63.78 27.42 -25.76
C LEU A 130 -62.73 27.39 -24.63
N GLY A 131 -62.35 26.21 -24.12
CA GLY A 131 -61.52 26.09 -22.92
C GLY A 131 -60.06 26.52 -23.13
N LEU A 132 -59.51 26.25 -24.31
CA LEU A 132 -58.15 26.68 -24.70
C LEU A 132 -58.02 28.21 -24.84
N MET A 133 -59.09 28.90 -25.24
CA MET A 133 -59.13 30.37 -25.35
C MET A 133 -59.27 31.05 -23.98
N ALA A 134 -59.80 30.36 -22.96
CA ALA A 134 -60.11 30.95 -21.68
C ALA A 134 -58.91 31.14 -20.74
N ASN A 135 -57.82 30.37 -20.89
CA ASN A 135 -56.63 30.47 -20.03
C ASN A 135 -55.30 30.05 -20.71
N PRO A 136 -54.86 30.72 -21.80
CA PRO A 136 -53.59 30.39 -22.47
C PRO A 136 -52.35 30.62 -21.59
N SER A 137 -52.47 31.45 -20.56
CA SER A 137 -51.37 31.78 -19.63
C SER A 137 -50.88 30.58 -18.82
N ARG A 138 -51.78 29.71 -18.35
CA ARG A 138 -51.44 28.53 -17.54
C ARG A 138 -50.69 27.46 -18.36
N PHE A 139 -51.13 27.23 -19.59
CA PHE A 139 -50.46 26.31 -20.52
C PHE A 139 -49.04 26.78 -20.91
N ILE A 140 -48.87 28.08 -21.15
CA ILE A 140 -47.55 28.66 -21.44
C ILE A 140 -46.63 28.57 -20.21
N GLN A 141 -47.15 28.75 -19.00
CA GLN A 141 -46.36 28.60 -17.76
C GLN A 141 -45.88 27.17 -17.56
N PHE A 142 -46.73 26.17 -17.83
CA PHE A 142 -46.32 24.77 -17.80
C PHE A 142 -45.23 24.42 -18.81
N LEU A 143 -45.38 24.85 -20.07
CA LEU A 143 -44.34 24.63 -21.09
C LEU A 143 -43.03 25.31 -20.71
N ARG A 144 -43.09 26.48 -20.04
CA ARG A 144 -41.90 27.14 -19.49
C ARG A 144 -41.26 26.33 -18.36
N LYS A 145 -42.04 25.78 -17.43
CA LYS A 145 -41.56 24.90 -16.34
C LYS A 145 -40.93 23.61 -16.90
N ILE A 146 -41.52 22.99 -17.92
CA ILE A 146 -40.92 21.83 -18.60
C ILE A 146 -39.63 22.23 -19.32
N ALA A 147 -39.63 23.35 -20.05
CA ALA A 147 -38.46 23.80 -20.78
C ALA A 147 -37.27 24.13 -19.85
N SER A 148 -37.52 24.67 -18.65
CA SER A 148 -36.46 24.90 -17.66
C SER A 148 -35.90 23.58 -17.11
N ILE A 149 -36.75 22.61 -16.81
CA ILE A 149 -36.32 21.28 -16.33
C ILE A 149 -35.52 20.56 -17.42
N VAL A 150 -36.04 20.47 -18.64
CA VAL A 150 -35.32 19.84 -19.77
C VAL A 150 -33.97 20.50 -20.04
N ARG A 151 -33.86 21.83 -19.84
CA ARG A 151 -32.59 22.53 -20.00
C ARG A 151 -31.59 22.21 -18.90
N PHE A 152 -32.05 21.98 -17.67
CA PHE A 152 -31.22 21.48 -16.56
C PHE A 152 -30.71 20.07 -16.85
N TRP A 153 -31.59 19.13 -17.24
CA TRP A 153 -31.19 17.75 -17.59
C TRP A 153 -30.27 17.65 -18.81
N ARG A 154 -30.28 18.65 -19.69
CA ARG A 154 -29.44 18.70 -20.89
C ARG A 154 -28.11 19.41 -20.67
N GLN A 155 -27.88 20.01 -19.50
CA GLN A 155 -26.55 20.49 -19.16
C GLN A 155 -25.64 19.28 -18.98
N PRO A 156 -24.60 19.12 -19.82
CA PRO A 156 -23.63 18.07 -19.61
C PRO A 156 -22.92 18.37 -18.30
N ASP A 157 -22.92 17.39 -17.41
CA ASP A 157 -22.19 17.44 -16.16
C ASP A 157 -20.68 17.58 -16.47
N PRO A 158 -20.03 18.72 -16.14
CA PRO A 158 -18.60 18.89 -16.40
C PRO A 158 -17.74 17.97 -15.52
N ALA A 159 -18.33 17.30 -14.52
CA ALA A 159 -17.65 16.37 -13.62
C ALA A 159 -17.78 14.90 -14.04
N GLN A 160 -18.51 14.57 -15.11
CA GLN A 160 -18.47 13.22 -15.66
C GLN A 160 -17.03 12.92 -16.10
N PRO A 161 -16.34 11.93 -15.49
CA PRO A 161 -15.10 11.46 -16.05
C PRO A 161 -15.48 10.82 -17.38
N THR A 162 -15.29 11.54 -18.48
CA THR A 162 -15.07 10.90 -19.76
C THR A 162 -14.02 9.83 -19.49
N LEU A 163 -14.40 8.56 -19.66
CA LEU A 163 -13.48 7.45 -19.85
C LEU A 163 -12.72 7.73 -21.15
N ALA A 164 -11.91 8.78 -21.13
CA ALA A 164 -10.95 9.08 -22.15
C ALA A 164 -9.87 8.04 -21.91
N ASP A 165 -9.96 6.98 -22.71
CA ASP A 165 -9.01 5.89 -22.89
C ASP A 165 -7.65 6.51 -23.29
N THR A 166 -7.02 7.17 -22.33
CA THR A 166 -5.79 7.92 -22.49
C THR A 166 -4.67 6.97 -22.10
N GLU A 167 -3.62 6.90 -22.92
CA GLU A 167 -2.43 6.08 -22.62
C GLU A 167 -1.85 6.34 -21.23
N GLN A 168 -2.10 7.52 -20.68
CA GLN A 168 -1.69 7.91 -19.34
C GLN A 168 -2.37 7.06 -18.25
N ASP A 169 -3.67 6.80 -18.36
CA ASP A 169 -4.41 5.98 -17.40
C ASP A 169 -3.98 4.49 -17.46
N ARG A 170 -3.61 4.02 -18.67
CA ARG A 170 -3.00 2.69 -18.85
C ARG A 170 -1.62 2.57 -18.21
N ARG A 171 -0.84 3.66 -18.13
CA ARG A 171 0.46 3.68 -17.44
C ARG A 171 0.31 3.75 -15.93
N ASP A 172 -0.65 4.52 -15.44
CA ASP A 172 -0.85 4.74 -14.01
C ASP A 172 -1.59 3.58 -13.33
N ARG A 173 -2.40 2.80 -14.08
CA ARG A 173 -3.18 1.67 -13.57
C ARG A 173 -3.16 0.45 -14.50
N PRO A 174 -1.98 -0.16 -14.78
CA PRO A 174 -1.85 -1.24 -15.77
C PRO A 174 -2.67 -2.49 -15.42
N GLN A 175 -2.90 -2.74 -14.13
CA GLN A 175 -3.61 -3.94 -13.63
C GLN A 175 -5.08 -4.03 -14.05
N MET A 176 -5.70 -2.91 -14.48
CA MET A 176 -7.09 -2.91 -14.95
C MET A 176 -7.22 -3.24 -16.45
N TYR A 177 -6.11 -3.27 -17.20
CA TYR A 177 -6.07 -3.48 -18.65
C TYR A 177 -5.36 -4.77 -19.05
N GLU A 178 -4.70 -5.46 -18.11
CA GLU A 178 -4.12 -6.78 -18.32
C GLU A 178 -5.22 -7.84 -18.43
N GLY A 179 -5.69 -8.07 -19.65
CA GLY A 179 -6.58 -9.18 -19.97
C GLY A 179 -5.86 -10.53 -19.78
N PRO A 180 -6.60 -11.61 -19.46
CA PRO A 180 -6.03 -12.95 -19.23
C PRO A 180 -5.30 -13.57 -20.45
N ALA A 181 -5.30 -12.90 -21.61
CA ALA A 181 -4.62 -13.35 -22.82
C ALA A 181 -3.10 -13.06 -22.83
N GLU A 182 -2.61 -12.09 -22.05
CA GLU A 182 -1.20 -11.66 -22.14
C GLU A 182 -0.25 -12.48 -21.24
N ASN A 183 -0.77 -13.09 -20.17
CA ASN A 183 0.00 -13.94 -19.25
C ASN A 183 0.45 -15.29 -19.87
N GLY A 184 -0.03 -15.65 -21.06
CA GLY A 184 0.26 -16.94 -21.70
C GLY A 184 1.47 -16.96 -22.64
N ARG A 185 2.02 -15.80 -23.04
CA ARG A 185 3.14 -15.74 -24.02
C ARG A 185 4.53 -15.83 -23.40
N ALA A 186 4.68 -15.51 -22.11
CA ALA A 186 5.99 -15.51 -21.45
C ALA A 186 6.53 -16.91 -21.09
N LEU A 187 5.74 -17.97 -21.28
CA LEU A 187 6.10 -19.36 -20.94
C LEU A 187 6.47 -20.24 -22.15
N LEU A 188 6.45 -19.71 -23.37
CA LEU A 188 6.77 -20.46 -24.60
C LEU A 188 8.16 -20.17 -25.18
N ASP A 189 8.90 -19.21 -24.61
CA ASP A 189 10.32 -18.96 -24.93
C ASP A 189 11.20 -19.32 -23.71
N ARG A 190 11.39 -20.63 -23.49
CA ARG A 190 12.55 -21.20 -22.78
C ARG A 190 12.83 -22.62 -23.25
#